data_AF-A0A2H1X5F8-F1
#
_entry.id   AF-A0A2H1X5F8-F1
#
_cell.length_a   1.000
_cell.length_b   1.000
_cell.length_c   1.000
_cell.angle_alpha   90.00
_cell.angle_beta   90.00
_cell.angle_gamma   90.00
#
_symmetry.space_group_name_H-M   'P 1'
#
loop_
_entity.id
_entity.type
_entity.pdbx_description
1 polymer ?
#
loop_
_entity_poly.entity_id
_entity_poly.type
_entity_poly.pdbx_seq_one_letter_code
_entity_poly.pdbx_strand_id
1 'polypeptide(L)'
;MPTGRAVLLLRRLSTGDNRFKSLNLNQNSAKEPLVGNPVCTHRDLVLPKRLSTFGPNNIAVPQLTRSFSDNKIIMASSNAEIPPTEQPKHTNRLISEKSPYLLQHAHNPVQWYPWCQEAIDKAKKENKLIFLSVGYSTCHWCHVMEKESFENEDVAKVMNEHFINIKVDREERPDIDRVYMLFILATSGGGGWPMSVFLTPELRPVTGGTYFPPEDRWGRPGFKTILLSLANKWKENQEQFMEASLNIMQALQKISLVDSESSNNSIPGEATWEKCVRRYINNYYEPEFGGFGSAPKFPQASIFNFLFHYYARDKNNAEGKKCLDMCLYTLTKIAKGGIHDHISSGFARYSVDNDWHVPHFEKMLYDQAQLTVAYTDAYLATKDDFFADVVRDIIKYVNRDLRHPSGGYYSAEDADSYPEV
;
A
#
# COMPACT_ATOMS: atom_id res chain seq x y z
N MET A 1 9.73 -10.44 -16.00
CA MET A 1 10.62 -9.77 -15.01
C MET A 1 10.92 -8.36 -15.51
N PRO A 2 10.35 -7.29 -14.92
CA PRO A 2 10.64 -5.95 -15.36
C PRO A 2 11.95 -5.46 -14.71
N THR A 3 12.99 -5.33 -15.53
CA THR A 3 14.33 -4.87 -15.13
C THR A 3 14.41 -3.35 -15.27
N GLY A 4 14.07 -2.62 -14.20
CA GLY A 4 14.43 -1.21 -14.08
C GLY A 4 15.96 -1.10 -13.92
N ARG A 5 16.65 -0.36 -14.81
CA ARG A 5 18.11 -0.16 -14.75
C ARG A 5 18.58 0.38 -13.40
N ALA A 6 17.78 1.21 -12.71
CA ALA A 6 18.09 1.72 -11.37
C ALA A 6 18.07 0.61 -10.29
N VAL A 7 17.07 -0.28 -10.33
CA VAL A 7 16.99 -1.46 -9.44
C VAL A 7 18.13 -2.43 -9.71
N LEU A 8 18.50 -2.63 -10.98
CA LEU A 8 19.67 -3.44 -11.35
C LEU A 8 21.00 -2.81 -10.91
N LEU A 9 21.12 -1.48 -10.96
CA LEU A 9 22.32 -0.76 -10.52
C LEU A 9 22.48 -0.83 -9.00
N LEU A 10 21.39 -0.60 -8.25
CA LEU A 10 21.35 -0.74 -6.79
C LEU A 10 21.61 -2.18 -6.35
N ARG A 11 21.00 -3.15 -7.04
CA ARG A 11 21.26 -4.58 -6.79
C ARG A 11 22.71 -4.92 -7.10
N ARG A 12 23.30 -4.42 -8.19
CA ARG A 12 24.73 -4.62 -8.50
C ARG A 12 25.67 -3.92 -7.52
N LEU A 13 25.31 -2.75 -6.99
CA LEU A 13 26.09 -2.06 -5.97
C LEU A 13 25.96 -2.73 -4.60
N SER A 14 24.81 -3.32 -4.27
CA SER A 14 24.65 -4.12 -3.05
C SER A 14 25.20 -5.54 -3.18
N THR A 15 25.31 -6.12 -4.39
CA THR A 15 25.86 -7.47 -4.60
C THR A 15 27.29 -7.48 -5.16
N GLY A 16 27.88 -6.31 -5.41
CA GLY A 16 29.17 -6.15 -6.09
C GLY A 16 30.38 -6.43 -5.21
N ASP A 17 30.15 -6.69 -3.92
CA ASP A 17 31.16 -7.10 -2.96
C ASP A 17 30.65 -8.35 -2.25
N ASN A 18 31.47 -9.40 -2.17
CA ASN A 18 31.10 -10.68 -1.53
C ASN A 18 30.74 -10.51 -0.03
N ARG A 19 30.87 -9.31 0.52
CA ARG A 19 30.55 -8.90 1.89
C ARG A 19 29.06 -8.73 2.20
N PHE A 20 28.17 -8.65 1.19
CA PHE A 20 26.72 -8.40 1.40
C PHE A 20 25.80 -9.62 1.31
N LYS A 21 26.30 -10.80 0.91
CA LYS A 21 25.47 -12.03 0.90
C LYS A 21 24.95 -12.41 2.29
N SER A 22 25.63 -11.99 3.36
CA SER A 22 25.25 -12.28 4.75
C SER A 22 24.16 -11.36 5.32
N LEU A 23 23.73 -10.33 4.59
CA LEU A 23 22.68 -9.39 5.02
C LEU A 23 21.37 -9.52 4.22
N ASN A 24 21.38 -10.32 3.15
CA ASN A 24 20.25 -10.47 2.27
C ASN A 24 19.38 -11.67 2.70
N LEU A 25 18.25 -11.40 3.34
CA LEU A 25 17.34 -12.40 3.95
C LEU A 25 16.60 -13.30 2.91
N ASN A 26 16.91 -13.20 1.62
CA ASN A 26 16.10 -13.73 0.52
C ASN A 26 16.81 -14.74 -0.41
N GLN A 27 17.85 -15.45 0.03
CA GLN A 27 18.47 -16.49 -0.80
C GLN A 27 18.34 -17.87 -0.18
N ASN A 28 17.33 -18.62 -0.64
CA ASN A 28 17.42 -20.07 -0.91
C ASN A 28 16.13 -20.56 -1.58
N SER A 29 16.15 -20.72 -2.90
CA SER A 29 15.14 -21.51 -3.63
C SER A 29 15.87 -22.58 -4.44
N ALA A 30 16.08 -23.74 -3.83
CA ALA A 30 16.32 -24.96 -4.58
C ALA A 30 14.99 -25.37 -5.23
N LYS A 31 15.04 -25.71 -6.51
CA LYS A 31 13.89 -26.10 -7.33
C LYS A 31 13.44 -27.51 -6.95
N GLU A 32 12.17 -27.69 -6.64
CA GLU A 32 11.47 -28.98 -6.74
C GLU A 32 10.16 -28.84 -7.53
N PRO A 33 9.71 -29.90 -8.22
CA PRO A 33 8.75 -29.80 -9.32
C PRO A 33 7.30 -29.81 -8.85
N LEU A 34 6.47 -29.04 -9.55
CA LEU A 34 5.03 -28.93 -9.35
C LEU A 34 4.31 -30.26 -9.66
N VAL A 35 3.61 -30.82 -8.68
CA VAL A 35 2.61 -31.87 -8.87
C VAL A 35 1.25 -31.20 -9.07
N GLY A 36 0.62 -31.46 -10.22
CA GLY A 36 -0.66 -30.87 -10.60
C GLY A 36 -1.83 -31.44 -9.78
N ASN A 37 -2.74 -30.54 -9.38
CA ASN A 37 -4.05 -30.91 -8.83
C ASN A 37 -5.16 -30.64 -9.86
N PRO A 38 -6.26 -31.41 -9.79
CA PRO A 38 -7.15 -31.62 -10.91
C PRO A 38 -8.14 -30.47 -11.14
N VAL A 39 -8.38 -30.20 -12.41
CA VAL A 39 -9.38 -29.28 -12.94
C VAL A 39 -10.78 -29.78 -12.57
N CYS A 40 -11.55 -28.96 -11.86
CA CYS A 40 -12.97 -29.21 -11.65
C CYS A 40 -13.76 -28.64 -12.84
N THR A 41 -14.35 -29.53 -13.63
CA THR A 41 -15.12 -29.22 -14.84
C THR A 41 -16.59 -28.93 -14.50
N HIS A 42 -17.12 -27.89 -15.17
CA HIS A 42 -18.53 -27.60 -15.47
C HIS A 42 -19.57 -27.58 -14.33
N ARG A 43 -20.11 -26.38 -14.08
CA ARG A 43 -21.54 -26.21 -13.75
C ARG A 43 -22.15 -25.17 -14.68
N ASP A 44 -23.03 -25.65 -15.55
CA ASP A 44 -23.89 -24.86 -16.41
C ASP A 44 -24.84 -24.01 -15.56
N LEU A 45 -24.71 -22.69 -15.64
CA LEU A 45 -25.72 -21.74 -15.18
C LEU A 45 -26.35 -21.08 -16.41
N VAL A 46 -27.52 -21.58 -16.77
CA VAL A 46 -28.41 -21.03 -17.78
C VAL A 46 -28.91 -19.66 -17.30
N LEU A 47 -28.42 -18.59 -17.93
CA LEU A 47 -28.93 -17.22 -17.76
C LEU A 47 -30.21 -17.03 -18.62
N PRO A 48 -31.32 -16.51 -18.07
CA PRO A 48 -32.45 -16.13 -18.90
C PRO A 48 -32.17 -14.79 -19.61
N LYS A 49 -32.39 -14.76 -20.92
CA LYS A 49 -32.40 -13.57 -21.77
C LYS A 49 -33.41 -12.53 -21.25
N ARG A 50 -32.96 -11.33 -20.89
CA ARG A 50 -33.85 -10.17 -20.74
C ARG A 50 -34.23 -9.64 -22.12
N LEU A 51 -35.52 -9.70 -22.45
CA LEU A 51 -36.10 -8.98 -23.58
C LEU A 51 -36.17 -7.48 -23.27
N SER A 52 -35.59 -6.67 -24.14
CA SER A 52 -35.84 -5.23 -24.21
C SER A 52 -37.09 -4.98 -25.04
N THR A 53 -38.09 -4.33 -24.44
CA THR A 53 -39.17 -3.67 -25.20
C THR A 53 -39.26 -2.24 -24.70
N PHE A 54 -38.89 -1.29 -25.57
CA PHE A 54 -39.16 0.13 -25.38
C PHE A 54 -40.35 0.50 -26.27
N GLY A 55 -41.40 1.03 -25.66
CA GLY A 55 -42.50 1.76 -26.29
C GLY A 55 -42.66 3.12 -25.58
N PRO A 56 -43.16 4.16 -26.26
CA PRO A 56 -42.86 5.55 -25.91
C PRO A 56 -43.87 6.21 -24.96
N ASN A 57 -43.41 7.27 -24.31
CA ASN A 57 -44.13 8.33 -23.60
C ASN A 57 -44.71 8.02 -22.20
N ASN A 58 -43.95 8.41 -21.17
CA ASN A 58 -44.37 9.43 -20.21
C ASN A 58 -43.19 9.76 -19.28
N ILE A 59 -42.60 10.96 -19.43
CA ILE A 59 -41.60 11.47 -18.50
C ILE A 59 -42.34 11.90 -17.24
N ALA A 60 -42.38 11.02 -16.25
CA ALA A 60 -42.60 11.40 -14.86
C ALA A 60 -41.22 11.53 -14.21
N VAL A 61 -40.90 12.73 -13.71
CA VAL A 61 -39.72 12.97 -12.88
C VAL A 61 -39.78 12.03 -11.68
N PRO A 62 -38.77 11.17 -11.41
CA PRO A 62 -38.82 10.31 -10.24
C PRO A 62 -38.67 11.18 -9.00
N GLN A 63 -39.75 11.34 -8.23
CA GLN A 63 -39.63 11.73 -6.83
C GLN A 63 -39.01 10.55 -6.08
N LEU A 64 -37.74 10.68 -5.70
CA LEU A 64 -37.06 9.77 -4.79
C LEU A 64 -37.72 9.88 -3.41
N THR A 65 -38.75 9.08 -3.16
CA THR A 65 -39.20 8.78 -1.80
C THR A 65 -38.13 7.93 -1.14
N ARG A 66 -37.41 8.53 -0.17
CA ARG A 66 -36.45 7.84 0.70
C ARG A 66 -37.10 6.60 1.31
N SER A 67 -36.68 5.42 0.87
CA SER A 67 -36.79 4.21 1.67
C SER A 67 -35.58 4.19 2.60
N PHE A 68 -35.76 4.68 3.82
CA PHE A 68 -34.84 4.42 4.92
C PHE A 68 -34.92 2.94 5.25
N SER A 69 -34.02 2.13 4.69
CA SER A 69 -33.53 0.97 5.42
C SER A 69 -32.45 1.51 6.36
N ASP A 70 -32.82 1.68 7.63
CA ASP A 70 -31.97 2.13 8.73
C ASP A 70 -30.89 1.09 9.09
N ASN A 71 -30.04 0.72 8.12
CA ASN A 71 -28.74 0.15 8.47
C ASN A 71 -27.86 1.33 8.88
N LYS A 72 -28.01 1.77 10.13
CA LYS A 72 -26.97 2.53 10.82
C LYS A 72 -25.73 1.64 10.84
N ILE A 73 -24.80 1.87 9.92
CA ILE A 73 -23.43 1.42 10.10
C ILE A 73 -22.90 2.29 11.25
N ILE A 74 -22.84 1.70 12.45
CA ILE A 74 -22.20 2.33 13.59
C ILE A 74 -20.70 2.19 13.34
N MET A 75 -20.11 3.20 12.71
CA MET A 75 -18.65 3.38 12.74
C MET A 75 -18.24 3.50 14.21
N ALA A 76 -17.09 2.92 14.58
CA ALA A 76 -16.57 2.95 15.93
C ALA A 76 -16.49 4.42 16.43
N SER A 77 -17.51 4.81 17.19
CA SER A 77 -17.49 5.97 18.06
C SER A 77 -17.35 5.40 19.46
N SER A 78 -16.41 5.94 20.23
CA SER A 78 -15.96 5.44 21.52
C SER A 78 -16.97 5.63 22.66
N ASN A 79 -18.26 5.37 22.43
CA ASN A 79 -19.36 5.60 23.38
C ASN A 79 -20.19 4.34 23.66
N ALA A 80 -19.58 3.15 23.63
CA ALA A 80 -20.15 1.97 24.29
C ALA A 80 -19.69 1.96 25.75
N GLU A 81 -20.60 1.75 26.70
CA GLU A 81 -20.27 1.58 28.12
C GLU A 81 -19.29 0.42 28.28
N ILE A 82 -18.05 0.77 28.64
CA ILE A 82 -16.92 -0.15 28.78
C ILE A 82 -17.15 -0.99 30.06
N PRO A 83 -17.24 -2.33 29.98
CA PRO A 83 -17.16 -3.19 31.17
C PRO A 83 -15.84 -2.90 31.89
N PRO A 84 -15.73 -3.05 33.22
CA PRO A 84 -14.58 -2.56 33.99
C PRO A 84 -13.29 -3.08 33.35
N THR A 85 -12.57 -2.20 32.67
CA THR A 85 -11.35 -2.53 31.96
C THR A 85 -10.34 -2.98 32.98
N GLU A 86 -9.89 -4.23 32.88
CA GLU A 86 -8.63 -4.63 33.50
C GLU A 86 -7.59 -3.57 33.15
N GLN A 87 -6.91 -3.04 34.17
CA GLN A 87 -5.89 -2.04 33.91
C GLN A 87 -4.85 -2.63 32.95
N PRO A 88 -4.48 -1.89 31.89
CA PRO A 88 -3.56 -2.41 30.89
C PRO A 88 -2.23 -2.76 31.56
N LYS A 89 -1.77 -4.00 31.34
CA LYS A 89 -0.55 -4.55 31.96
C LYS A 89 0.70 -3.71 31.65
N HIS A 90 0.72 -3.09 30.47
CA HIS A 90 1.79 -2.23 30.00
C HIS A 90 1.22 -0.88 29.53
N THR A 91 2.02 0.17 29.65
CA THR A 91 1.74 1.45 29.01
C THR A 91 3.07 2.08 28.61
N ASN A 92 3.17 2.47 27.34
CA ASN A 92 4.35 3.09 26.77
C ASN A 92 4.07 4.58 26.43
N ARG A 93 5.02 5.24 25.75
CA ARG A 93 4.97 6.69 25.51
C ARG A 93 3.88 7.11 24.53
N LEU A 94 3.37 6.18 23.71
CA LEU A 94 2.35 6.50 22.72
C LEU A 94 1.00 6.88 23.34
N ILE A 95 0.80 6.65 24.64
CA ILE A 95 -0.41 7.08 25.37
C ILE A 95 -0.65 8.60 25.34
N SER A 96 0.38 9.38 25.03
CA SER A 96 0.30 10.85 24.91
C SER A 96 0.12 11.35 23.48
N GLU A 97 0.06 10.45 22.50
CA GLU A 97 -0.14 10.80 21.09
C GLU A 97 -1.61 11.12 20.79
N LYS A 98 -1.84 11.82 19.68
CA LYS A 98 -3.20 12.16 19.23
C LYS A 98 -3.74 11.16 18.21
N SER A 99 -2.84 10.59 17.40
CA SER A 99 -3.19 9.58 16.42
C SER A 99 -3.88 8.39 17.08
N PRO A 100 -5.12 8.05 16.66
CA PRO A 100 -5.79 6.83 17.12
C PRO A 100 -4.96 5.57 16.82
N TYR A 101 -4.25 5.56 15.69
CA TYR A 101 -3.36 4.47 15.31
C TYR A 101 -2.21 4.29 16.31
N LEU A 102 -1.55 5.37 16.74
CA LEU A 102 -0.49 5.29 17.74
C LEU A 102 -1.03 4.91 19.13
N LEU A 103 -2.20 5.42 19.49
CA LEU A 103 -2.87 5.12 20.75
C LEU A 103 -3.24 3.63 20.87
N GLN A 104 -3.62 2.98 19.77
CA GLN A 104 -3.88 1.53 19.75
C GLN A 104 -2.66 0.72 20.23
N HIS A 105 -1.45 1.18 19.91
CA HIS A 105 -0.19 0.55 20.32
C HIS A 105 0.30 0.97 21.71
N ALA A 106 -0.40 1.86 22.42
CA ALA A 106 0.05 2.45 23.69
C ALA A 106 0.19 1.44 24.83
N HIS A 107 -0.50 0.30 24.72
CA HIS A 107 -0.51 -0.76 25.75
C HIS A 107 0.29 -2.00 25.36
N ASN A 108 1.01 -1.95 24.24
CA ASN A 108 1.87 -3.05 23.83
C ASN A 108 3.07 -3.17 24.78
N PRO A 109 3.56 -4.40 25.06
CA PRO A 109 4.76 -4.62 25.88
C PRO A 109 6.03 -4.01 25.26
N VAL A 110 6.01 -3.71 23.96
CA VAL A 110 7.08 -2.97 23.29
C VAL A 110 7.13 -1.54 23.84
N GLN A 111 8.32 -1.07 24.21
CA GLN A 111 8.58 0.29 24.67
C GLN A 111 8.65 1.24 23.48
N TRP A 112 7.50 1.52 22.89
CA TRP A 112 7.38 2.44 21.78
C TRP A 112 7.69 3.88 22.17
N TYR A 113 8.36 4.55 21.25
CA TYR A 113 8.47 6.00 21.17
C TYR A 113 7.71 6.49 19.93
N PRO A 114 7.12 7.70 19.98
CA PRO A 114 6.79 8.41 18.76
C PRO A 114 8.08 8.83 18.03
N TRP A 115 7.96 9.35 16.81
CA TRP A 115 9.11 9.98 16.15
C TRP A 115 9.49 11.28 16.87
N CYS A 116 10.48 11.22 17.76
CA CYS A 116 10.90 12.35 18.58
C CYS A 116 12.42 12.38 18.83
N GLN A 117 12.93 13.55 19.20
CA GLN A 117 14.35 13.75 19.49
C GLN A 117 14.83 12.90 20.68
N GLU A 118 13.98 12.68 21.69
CA GLU A 118 14.30 11.82 22.85
C GLU A 118 14.68 10.40 22.41
N ALA A 119 13.92 9.80 21.49
CA ALA A 119 14.19 8.46 20.97
C ALA A 119 15.53 8.42 20.21
N ILE A 120 15.77 9.42 19.36
CA ILE A 120 16.98 9.52 18.55
C ILE A 120 18.22 9.72 19.44
N ASP A 121 18.14 10.58 20.44
CA ASP A 121 19.24 10.83 21.37
C ASP A 121 19.51 9.61 22.25
N LYS A 122 18.46 8.89 22.66
CA LYS A 122 18.60 7.63 23.38
C LYS A 122 19.30 6.57 22.53
N ALA A 123 18.95 6.46 21.24
CA ALA A 123 19.61 5.53 20.32
C ALA A 123 21.11 5.81 20.20
N LYS A 124 21.50 7.09 20.13
CA LYS A 124 22.91 7.53 20.10
C LYS A 124 23.60 7.23 21.43
N LYS A 125 22.99 7.58 22.55
CA LYS A 125 23.56 7.39 23.89
C LYS A 125 23.76 5.91 24.22
N GLU A 126 22.81 5.06 23.88
CA GLU A 126 22.89 3.61 24.13
C GLU A 126 23.60 2.83 23.02
N ASN A 127 23.99 3.49 21.92
CA ASN A 127 24.55 2.89 20.72
C ASN A 127 23.71 1.70 20.21
N LYS A 128 22.39 1.89 20.11
CA LYS A 128 21.43 0.88 19.66
C LYS A 128 20.85 1.24 18.30
N LEU A 129 20.59 0.22 17.49
CA LEU A 129 19.79 0.39 16.27
C LEU A 129 18.38 0.87 16.63
N ILE A 130 17.77 1.61 15.70
CA ILE A 130 16.38 2.01 15.77
C ILE A 130 15.56 1.01 14.95
N PHE A 131 14.51 0.45 15.53
CA PHE A 131 13.47 -0.22 14.77
C PHE A 131 12.35 0.79 14.49
N LEU A 132 12.23 1.21 13.23
CA LEU A 132 11.18 2.09 12.75
C LEU A 132 10.04 1.26 12.15
N SER A 133 8.86 1.34 12.77
CA SER A 133 7.63 0.73 12.27
C SER A 133 6.62 1.80 11.87
N VAL A 134 6.39 1.94 10.56
CA VAL A 134 5.42 2.87 9.99
C VAL A 134 4.17 2.12 9.55
N GLY A 135 3.00 2.63 9.91
CA GLY A 135 1.70 2.11 9.49
C GLY A 135 0.63 3.18 9.62
N TYR A 136 -0.64 2.78 9.57
CA TYR A 136 -1.80 3.67 9.68
C TYR A 136 -3.03 2.83 10.06
N SER A 137 -4.10 3.49 10.51
CA SER A 137 -5.22 2.88 11.24
C SER A 137 -5.98 1.78 10.49
N THR A 138 -6.10 1.84 9.17
CA THR A 138 -6.86 0.85 8.38
C THR A 138 -5.99 -0.26 7.78
N CYS A 139 -4.70 -0.26 8.11
CA CYS A 139 -3.72 -1.20 7.58
C CYS A 139 -3.86 -2.60 8.19
N HIS A 140 -4.53 -3.50 7.47
CA HIS A 140 -4.70 -4.90 7.91
C HIS A 140 -3.39 -5.59 8.32
N TRP A 141 -2.35 -5.56 7.47
CA TRP A 141 -1.07 -6.21 7.80
C TRP A 141 -0.35 -5.56 9.00
N CYS A 142 -0.66 -4.30 9.30
CA CYS A 142 -0.16 -3.63 10.49
C CYS A 142 -0.82 -4.21 11.75
N HIS A 143 -2.14 -4.46 11.71
CA HIS A 143 -2.87 -5.16 12.78
C HIS A 143 -2.41 -6.61 12.95
N VAL A 144 -2.20 -7.33 11.84
CA VAL A 144 -1.66 -8.70 11.88
C VAL A 144 -0.29 -8.71 12.56
N MET A 145 0.63 -7.83 12.15
CA MET A 145 1.96 -7.77 12.76
C MET A 145 1.92 -7.33 14.22
N GLU A 146 1.01 -6.44 14.61
CA GLU A 146 0.77 -6.09 16.00
C GLU A 146 0.40 -7.31 16.83
N LYS A 147 -0.68 -7.99 16.45
CA LYS A 147 -1.24 -9.11 17.20
C LYS A 147 -0.27 -10.29 17.28
N GLU A 148 0.44 -10.57 16.20
CA GLU A 148 1.35 -11.70 16.14
C GLU A 148 2.71 -11.42 16.77
N SER A 149 3.19 -10.16 16.74
CA SER A 149 4.56 -9.82 17.14
C SER A 149 4.64 -8.75 18.23
N PHE A 150 3.95 -7.62 18.11
CA PHE A 150 4.13 -6.50 19.04
C PHE A 150 3.41 -6.67 20.38
N GLU A 151 2.36 -7.48 20.43
CA GLU A 151 1.68 -7.90 21.67
C GLU A 151 2.40 -9.07 22.38
N ASN A 152 3.30 -9.76 21.67
CA ASN A 152 4.01 -10.91 22.21
C ASN A 152 5.15 -10.47 23.15
N GLU A 153 5.06 -10.84 24.42
CA GLU A 153 6.02 -10.49 25.47
C GLU A 153 7.47 -10.93 25.16
N ASP A 154 7.66 -12.10 24.56
CA ASP A 154 8.98 -12.62 24.25
C ASP A 154 9.64 -11.85 23.09
N VAL A 155 8.85 -11.47 22.10
CA VAL A 155 9.31 -10.61 20.99
C VAL A 155 9.60 -9.21 21.52
N ALA A 156 8.69 -8.64 22.30
CA ALA A 156 8.83 -7.33 22.89
C ALA A 156 10.06 -7.21 23.79
N LYS A 157 10.37 -8.26 24.58
CA LYS A 157 11.60 -8.32 25.37
C LYS A 157 12.86 -8.16 24.52
N VAL A 158 12.95 -8.91 23.42
CA VAL A 158 14.08 -8.82 22.46
C VAL A 158 14.14 -7.43 21.83
N MET A 159 13.00 -6.87 21.42
CA MET A 159 12.92 -5.52 20.86
C MET A 159 13.40 -4.46 21.85
N ASN A 160 12.94 -4.51 23.10
CA ASN A 160 13.26 -3.53 24.13
C ASN A 160 14.73 -3.63 24.60
N GLU A 161 15.29 -4.84 24.60
CA GLU A 161 16.68 -5.06 24.99
C GLU A 161 17.65 -4.49 23.96
N HIS A 162 17.39 -4.71 22.67
CA HIS A 162 18.37 -4.45 21.61
C HIS A 162 18.11 -3.21 20.75
N PHE A 163 16.89 -2.67 20.74
CA PHE A 163 16.49 -1.60 19.83
C PHE A 163 15.85 -0.42 20.55
N ILE A 164 15.94 0.75 19.94
CA ILE A 164 15.01 1.85 20.21
C ILE A 164 13.84 1.72 19.24
N ASN A 165 12.66 1.43 19.77
CA ASN A 165 11.48 1.12 18.98
C ASN A 165 10.68 2.41 18.73
N ILE A 166 10.56 2.82 17.46
CA ILE A 166 9.81 4.01 17.05
C ILE A 166 8.61 3.60 16.21
N LYS A 167 7.42 4.05 16.62
CA LYS A 167 6.16 3.88 15.89
C LYS A 167 5.77 5.19 15.21
N VAL A 168 5.37 5.12 13.95
CA VAL A 168 4.96 6.30 13.17
C VAL A 168 3.64 6.03 12.49
N ASP A 169 2.72 6.99 12.61
CA ASP A 169 1.54 7.08 11.78
C ASP A 169 1.88 7.77 10.46
N ARG A 170 1.68 7.06 9.36
CA ARG A 170 1.88 7.57 8.00
C ARG A 170 0.94 8.74 7.69
N GLU A 171 -0.27 8.76 8.22
CA GLU A 171 -1.25 9.82 7.95
C GLU A 171 -0.81 11.15 8.58
N GLU A 172 -0.15 11.11 9.74
CA GLU A 172 0.41 12.29 10.38
C GLU A 172 1.81 12.67 9.85
N ARG A 173 2.63 11.68 9.47
CA ARG A 173 4.02 11.87 9.01
C ARG A 173 4.32 11.22 7.65
N PRO A 174 3.66 11.67 6.56
CA PRO A 174 3.90 11.14 5.22
C PRO A 174 5.30 11.47 4.69
N ASP A 175 5.96 12.47 5.26
CA ASP A 175 7.34 12.85 4.97
C ASP A 175 8.34 11.75 5.37
N ILE A 176 8.19 11.18 6.58
CA ILE A 176 9.01 10.07 7.07
C ILE A 176 8.72 8.81 6.25
N ASP A 177 7.44 8.50 6.05
CA ASP A 177 6.99 7.36 5.26
C ASP A 177 7.65 7.36 3.87
N ARG A 178 7.59 8.48 3.16
CA ARG A 178 8.11 8.61 1.79
C ARG A 178 9.61 8.30 1.71
N VAL A 179 10.41 8.83 2.64
CA VAL A 179 11.87 8.64 2.63
C VAL A 179 12.24 7.18 2.81
N TYR A 180 11.65 6.51 3.80
CA TYR A 180 11.98 5.13 4.10
C TYR A 180 11.30 4.12 3.17
N MET A 181 10.14 4.47 2.59
CA MET A 181 9.51 3.65 1.54
C MET A 181 10.37 3.64 0.27
N LEU A 182 10.98 4.77 -0.07
CA LEU A 182 11.94 4.84 -1.19
C LEU A 182 13.11 3.89 -0.96
N PHE A 183 13.61 3.80 0.28
CA PHE A 183 14.64 2.83 0.65
C PHE A 183 14.18 1.38 0.44
N ILE A 184 12.98 1.01 0.90
CA ILE A 184 12.43 -0.34 0.74
C ILE A 184 12.25 -0.69 -0.74
N LEU A 185 11.68 0.23 -1.54
CA LEU A 185 11.51 0.04 -2.99
C LEU A 185 12.86 -0.13 -3.70
N ALA A 186 13.86 0.68 -3.34
CA ALA A 186 15.20 0.63 -3.92
C ALA A 186 15.92 -0.69 -3.63
N THR A 187 15.76 -1.25 -2.43
CA THR A 187 16.51 -2.42 -1.97
C THR A 187 15.81 -3.75 -2.24
N SER A 188 14.48 -3.79 -2.14
CA SER A 188 13.69 -5.02 -2.27
C SER A 188 12.93 -5.14 -3.61
N GLY A 189 12.77 -4.03 -4.35
CA GLY A 189 12.01 -3.99 -5.60
C GLY A 189 10.49 -3.97 -5.43
N GLY A 190 10.00 -4.08 -4.21
CA GLY A 190 8.60 -3.92 -3.81
C GLY A 190 8.50 -3.03 -2.57
N GLY A 191 7.29 -2.67 -2.16
CA GLY A 191 7.05 -1.82 -0.99
C GLY A 191 5.63 -2.00 -0.48
N GLY A 192 5.38 -1.58 0.75
CA GLY A 192 4.08 -1.73 1.39
C GLY A 192 4.16 -1.57 2.90
N TRP A 193 3.01 -1.68 3.55
CA TRP A 193 2.88 -1.55 5.00
C TRP A 193 2.48 -2.90 5.63
N PRO A 194 2.86 -3.18 6.89
CA PRO A 194 3.65 -2.34 7.78
C PRO A 194 5.06 -2.17 7.24
N MET A 195 5.60 -0.95 7.30
CA MET A 195 6.96 -0.70 6.85
C MET A 195 7.90 -0.85 8.04
N SER A 196 8.78 -1.85 7.96
CA SER A 196 9.67 -2.26 9.05
C SER A 196 11.12 -2.00 8.66
N VAL A 197 11.73 -0.94 9.20
CA VAL A 197 13.07 -0.49 8.81
C VAL A 197 13.99 -0.41 10.01
N PHE A 198 15.20 -0.92 9.86
CA PHE A 198 16.25 -0.85 10.86
C PHE A 198 17.22 0.28 10.50
N LEU A 199 17.36 1.25 11.40
CA LEU A 199 18.19 2.43 11.22
C LEU A 199 19.36 2.44 12.18
N THR A 200 20.47 3.05 11.77
CA THR A 200 21.54 3.44 12.70
C THR A 200 21.06 4.57 13.64
N PRO A 201 21.77 4.87 14.74
CA PRO A 201 21.48 6.02 15.60
C PRO A 201 21.45 7.39 14.87
N GLU A 202 22.07 7.47 13.69
CA GLU A 202 22.08 8.62 12.78
C GLU A 202 20.93 8.58 11.76
N LEU A 203 19.92 7.74 11.99
CA LEU A 203 18.72 7.58 11.17
C LEU A 203 18.96 7.02 9.76
N ARG A 204 20.14 6.44 9.51
CA ARG A 204 20.48 5.87 8.20
C ARG A 204 19.92 4.46 8.08
N PRO A 205 19.17 4.14 7.02
CA PRO A 205 18.61 2.80 6.86
C PRO A 205 19.70 1.77 6.54
N VAL A 206 19.61 0.62 7.21
CA VAL A 206 20.54 -0.51 7.02
C VAL A 206 19.85 -1.62 6.25
N THR A 207 18.69 -2.04 6.72
CA THR A 207 17.87 -3.09 6.12
C THR A 207 16.40 -2.85 6.48
N GLY A 208 15.50 -3.52 5.78
CA GLY A 208 14.09 -3.45 6.08
C GLY A 208 13.26 -4.34 5.17
N GLY A 209 11.97 -4.36 5.46
CA GLY A 209 10.97 -5.08 4.70
C GLY A 209 9.58 -4.56 5.02
N THR A 210 8.58 -5.32 4.62
CA THR A 210 7.19 -5.04 4.97
C THR A 210 6.80 -5.82 6.22
N TYR A 211 5.92 -6.82 6.07
CA TYR A 211 5.54 -7.75 7.12
C TYR A 211 6.62 -8.82 7.34
N PHE A 212 6.93 -9.08 8.61
CA PHE A 212 7.75 -10.21 9.04
C PHE A 212 6.89 -11.15 9.90
N PRO A 213 6.81 -12.45 9.57
CA PRO A 213 6.06 -13.40 10.40
C PRO A 213 6.72 -13.54 11.77
N PRO A 214 5.98 -13.86 12.84
CA PRO A 214 6.56 -13.96 14.19
C PRO A 214 7.62 -15.07 14.27
N GLU A 215 7.37 -16.19 13.60
CA GLU A 215 8.19 -17.40 13.61
C GLU A 215 8.79 -17.70 12.24
N ASP A 216 9.89 -18.47 12.23
CA ASP A 216 10.53 -18.97 11.01
C ASP A 216 9.54 -19.86 10.23
N ARG A 217 9.17 -19.44 9.01
CA ARG A 217 8.22 -20.17 8.16
C ARG A 217 8.58 -20.07 6.68
N TRP A 218 8.25 -21.12 5.92
CA TRP A 218 8.40 -21.18 4.46
C TRP A 218 9.80 -20.79 3.95
N GLY A 219 10.85 -21.18 4.69
CA GLY A 219 12.24 -20.86 4.35
C GLY A 219 12.62 -19.39 4.56
N ARG A 220 11.80 -18.62 5.29
CA ARG A 220 12.07 -17.23 5.67
C ARG A 220 12.22 -17.13 7.20
N PRO A 221 13.21 -16.36 7.69
CA PRO A 221 13.36 -16.12 9.11
C PRO A 221 12.19 -15.28 9.63
N GLY A 222 11.71 -15.63 10.82
CA GLY A 222 10.73 -14.88 11.58
C GLY A 222 11.33 -13.61 12.18
N PHE A 223 10.46 -12.77 12.69
CA PHE A 223 10.79 -11.45 13.18
C PHE A 223 11.77 -11.52 14.35
N LYS A 224 11.57 -12.46 15.29
CA LYS A 224 12.49 -12.68 16.42
C LYS A 224 13.89 -13.08 15.96
N THR A 225 13.99 -13.97 14.98
CA THR A 225 15.26 -14.40 14.38
C THR A 225 15.98 -13.23 13.70
N ILE A 226 15.25 -12.38 12.97
CA ILE A 226 15.78 -11.18 12.34
C ILE A 226 16.31 -10.20 13.39
N LEU A 227 15.51 -9.91 14.44
CA LEU A 227 15.89 -9.01 15.53
C LEU A 227 17.20 -9.44 16.20
N LEU A 228 17.30 -10.71 16.62
CA LEU A 228 18.50 -11.24 17.27
C LEU A 228 19.71 -11.24 16.33
N SER A 229 19.52 -11.62 15.06
CA SER A 229 20.61 -11.60 14.07
C SER A 229 21.17 -10.19 13.86
N LEU A 230 20.30 -9.19 13.76
CA LEU A 230 20.71 -7.80 13.60
C LEU A 230 21.38 -7.23 14.85
N ALA A 231 20.84 -7.54 16.03
CA ALA A 231 21.42 -7.12 17.30
C ALA A 231 22.86 -7.66 17.49
N ASN A 232 23.07 -8.96 17.20
CA ASN A 232 24.39 -9.58 17.29
C ASN A 232 25.36 -8.97 16.27
N LYS A 233 24.94 -8.82 15.01
CA LYS A 233 25.79 -8.24 13.96
C LYS A 233 26.13 -6.78 14.22
N TRP A 234 25.22 -5.99 14.79
CA TRP A 234 25.51 -4.61 15.17
C TRP A 234 26.60 -4.55 16.25
N LYS A 235 26.52 -5.43 17.25
CA LYS A 235 27.52 -5.53 18.33
C LYS A 235 28.89 -6.00 17.82
N GLU A 236 28.91 -6.92 16.87
CA GLU A 236 30.15 -7.52 16.34
C GLU A 236 30.79 -6.70 15.22
N ASN A 237 30.00 -6.03 14.39
CA ASN A 237 30.48 -5.40 13.15
C ASN A 237 29.75 -4.10 12.80
N GLN A 238 29.81 -3.14 13.72
CA GLN A 238 29.16 -1.84 13.57
C GLN A 238 29.66 -1.07 12.33
N GLU A 239 30.97 -1.14 12.02
CA GLU A 239 31.55 -0.44 10.86
C GLU A 239 30.92 -0.89 9.54
N GLN A 240 30.69 -2.19 9.36
CA GLN A 240 30.05 -2.70 8.15
C GLN A 240 28.63 -2.16 7.97
N PHE A 241 27.87 -1.98 9.06
CA PHE A 241 26.53 -1.41 9.01
C PHE A 241 26.59 0.08 8.62
N MET A 242 27.56 0.82 9.15
CA MET A 242 27.77 2.22 8.81
C MET A 242 28.17 2.39 7.34
N GLU A 243 29.10 1.59 6.84
CA GLU A 243 29.50 1.58 5.42
C GLU A 243 28.32 1.24 4.50
N ALA A 244 27.56 0.19 4.83
CA ALA A 244 26.38 -0.21 4.08
C ALA A 244 25.33 0.90 4.02
N SER A 245 25.04 1.52 5.16
CA SER A 245 24.08 2.61 5.25
C SER A 245 24.50 3.83 4.43
N LEU A 246 25.80 4.16 4.39
CA LEU A 246 26.34 5.26 3.59
C LEU A 246 26.20 4.99 2.09
N ASN A 247 26.53 3.78 1.64
CA ASN A 247 26.39 3.40 0.23
C ASN A 247 24.94 3.48 -0.25
N ILE A 248 24.01 3.01 0.58
CA ILE A 248 22.57 3.11 0.32
C ILE A 248 22.13 4.57 0.27
N MET A 249 22.53 5.38 1.26
CA MET A 249 22.18 6.80 1.30
C MET A 249 22.71 7.56 0.09
N GLN A 250 23.95 7.32 -0.34
CA GLN A 250 24.51 7.92 -1.55
C GLN A 250 23.74 7.50 -2.80
N ALA A 251 23.28 6.24 -2.87
CA ALA A 251 22.50 5.77 -4.00
C ALA A 251 21.08 6.38 -4.02
N LEU A 252 20.44 6.53 -2.85
CA LEU A 252 19.16 7.22 -2.70
C LEU A 252 19.29 8.71 -3.03
N GLN A 253 20.38 9.36 -2.59
CA GLN A 253 20.69 10.74 -2.95
C GLN A 253 20.88 10.88 -4.45
N LYS A 254 21.59 9.97 -5.13
CA LYS A 254 21.69 10.00 -6.60
C LYS A 254 20.34 9.87 -7.28
N ILE A 255 19.44 9.05 -6.76
CA ILE A 255 18.06 8.95 -7.29
C ILE A 255 17.30 10.25 -7.08
N SER A 256 17.49 10.90 -5.93
CA SER A 256 16.86 12.19 -5.61
C SER A 256 17.53 13.40 -6.27
N LEU A 257 18.82 13.33 -6.62
CA LEU A 257 19.65 14.41 -7.18
C LEU A 257 19.73 14.35 -8.71
N VAL A 258 19.30 13.27 -9.36
CA VAL A 258 18.99 13.29 -10.80
C VAL A 258 17.94 14.39 -11.11
N ASP A 259 17.15 14.81 -10.10
CA ASP A 259 16.28 15.97 -10.17
C ASP A 259 16.99 17.32 -9.91
N SER A 260 18.24 17.37 -9.44
CA SER A 260 18.88 18.60 -8.91
C SER A 260 20.20 19.01 -9.58
N GLU A 261 21.05 18.08 -10.04
CA GLU A 261 22.39 18.44 -10.57
C GLU A 261 22.48 18.44 -12.10
N SER A 262 21.51 17.84 -12.79
CA SER A 262 21.41 17.85 -14.26
C SER A 262 20.27 18.71 -14.81
N SER A 263 19.62 19.47 -13.93
CA SER A 263 18.43 20.24 -14.24
C SER A 263 18.71 21.74 -14.11
N ASN A 264 18.77 22.44 -15.25
CA ASN A 264 17.76 23.48 -15.38
C ASN A 264 16.45 22.83 -14.94
N ASN A 265 15.69 23.39 -13.99
CA ASN A 265 14.35 22.93 -13.54
C ASN A 265 13.33 22.88 -14.71
N SER A 266 13.72 22.31 -15.84
CA SER A 266 13.02 22.19 -17.08
C SER A 266 12.21 20.91 -16.97
N ILE A 267 10.90 21.10 -17.06
CA ILE A 267 9.92 20.05 -17.21
C ILE A 267 10.42 19.05 -18.28
N PRO A 268 10.41 17.73 -18.02
CA PRO A 268 10.85 16.73 -19.00
C PRO A 268 10.18 16.95 -20.36
N GLY A 269 10.98 16.98 -21.43
CA GLY A 269 10.49 17.25 -22.79
C GLY A 269 9.78 16.07 -23.45
N GLU A 270 9.29 16.30 -24.67
CA GLU A 270 8.49 15.36 -25.47
C GLU A 270 9.11 13.95 -25.58
N ALA A 271 10.41 13.87 -25.87
CA ALA A 271 11.11 12.59 -26.02
C ALA A 271 11.07 11.72 -24.75
N THR A 272 11.07 12.34 -23.57
CA THR A 272 10.90 11.61 -22.30
C THR A 272 9.47 11.10 -22.16
N TRP A 273 8.48 11.92 -22.53
CA TRP A 273 7.07 11.52 -22.52
C TRP A 273 6.83 10.31 -23.42
N GLU A 274 7.26 10.37 -24.69
CA GLU A 274 7.12 9.27 -25.66
C GLU A 274 7.79 7.98 -25.17
N LYS A 275 8.97 8.11 -24.58
CA LYS A 275 9.69 6.96 -23.99
C LYS A 275 8.90 6.32 -22.85
N CYS A 276 8.27 7.12 -21.99
CA CYS A 276 7.42 6.62 -20.91
C CYS A 276 6.16 5.92 -21.46
N VAL A 277 5.49 6.51 -22.45
CA VAL A 277 4.33 5.90 -23.13
C VAL A 277 4.69 4.54 -23.73
N ARG A 278 5.77 4.47 -24.51
CA ARG A 278 6.23 3.21 -25.12
C ARG A 278 6.60 2.16 -24.09
N ARG A 279 7.12 2.59 -22.93
CA ARG A 279 7.42 1.68 -21.83
C ARG A 279 6.14 1.08 -21.27
N TYR A 280 5.09 1.87 -21.03
CA TYR A 280 3.81 1.34 -20.57
C TYR A 280 3.19 0.37 -21.58
N ILE A 281 3.14 0.77 -22.87
CA ILE A 281 2.58 -0.06 -23.95
C ILE A 281 3.31 -1.39 -24.08
N ASN A 282 4.65 -1.38 -24.11
CA ASN A 282 5.42 -2.57 -24.50
C ASN A 282 5.89 -3.44 -23.33
N ASN A 283 5.93 -2.92 -22.10
CA ASN A 283 6.60 -3.61 -20.99
C ASN A 283 5.77 -3.75 -19.73
N TYR A 284 4.75 -2.92 -19.51
CA TYR A 284 4.00 -2.92 -18.23
C TYR A 284 2.55 -3.32 -18.39
N TYR A 285 1.93 -3.00 -19.53
CA TYR A 285 0.53 -3.34 -19.74
C TYR A 285 0.30 -4.85 -19.73
N GLU A 286 -0.71 -5.25 -18.98
CA GLU A 286 -1.15 -6.63 -18.81
C GLU A 286 -2.51 -6.78 -19.52
N PRO A 287 -2.58 -7.47 -20.68
CA PRO A 287 -3.77 -7.45 -21.54
C PRO A 287 -4.86 -8.47 -21.19
N GLU A 288 -4.56 -9.51 -20.41
CA GLU A 288 -5.52 -10.57 -20.06
C GLU A 288 -6.58 -10.03 -19.09
N PHE A 289 -6.13 -9.39 -18.01
CA PHE A 289 -7.01 -8.83 -16.98
C PHE A 289 -6.96 -7.31 -16.86
N GLY A 290 -6.15 -6.64 -17.69
CA GLY A 290 -6.02 -5.18 -17.68
C GLY A 290 -5.23 -4.69 -16.47
N GLY A 291 -4.40 -3.67 -16.62
CA GLY A 291 -3.55 -3.15 -15.55
C GLY A 291 -2.11 -3.00 -16.01
N PHE A 292 -1.24 -2.57 -15.08
CA PHE A 292 0.17 -2.27 -15.36
C PHE A 292 1.12 -3.00 -14.42
N GLY A 293 0.71 -4.18 -13.94
CA GLY A 293 1.46 -5.01 -13.00
C GLY A 293 0.77 -6.34 -12.73
N SER A 294 1.43 -7.17 -11.94
CA SER A 294 0.90 -8.45 -11.44
C SER A 294 0.33 -8.31 -10.03
N ALA A 295 -0.29 -9.38 -9.53
CA ALA A 295 -0.76 -9.52 -8.16
C ALA A 295 0.33 -9.20 -7.10
N PRO A 296 -0.03 -8.52 -6.00
CA PRO A 296 -1.31 -7.83 -5.77
C PRO A 296 -1.48 -6.62 -6.72
N LYS A 297 -2.69 -6.44 -7.28
CA LYS A 297 -2.98 -5.41 -8.28
C LYS A 297 -3.63 -4.17 -7.66
N PHE A 298 -2.99 -3.02 -7.89
CA PHE A 298 -3.47 -1.71 -7.44
C PHE A 298 -4.08 -0.92 -8.61
N PRO A 299 -5.16 -0.15 -8.38
CA PRO A 299 -5.65 0.83 -9.33
C PRO A 299 -4.66 2.02 -9.42
N GLN A 300 -3.66 1.90 -10.29
CA GLN A 300 -2.58 2.88 -10.45
C GLN A 300 -3.06 4.14 -11.22
N ALA A 301 -3.89 4.95 -10.56
CA ALA A 301 -4.60 6.07 -11.18
C ALA A 301 -3.70 7.12 -11.86
N SER A 302 -2.49 7.33 -11.33
CA SER A 302 -1.49 8.22 -11.94
C SER A 302 -1.08 7.78 -13.36
N ILE A 303 -1.09 6.47 -13.64
CA ILE A 303 -0.83 5.93 -14.98
C ILE A 303 -2.01 6.25 -15.91
N PHE A 304 -3.26 6.10 -15.45
CA PHE A 304 -4.43 6.48 -16.24
C PHE A 304 -4.40 7.96 -16.61
N ASN A 305 -4.15 8.83 -15.64
CA ASN A 305 -4.05 10.28 -15.88
C ASN A 305 -2.99 10.58 -16.96
N PHE A 306 -1.79 9.99 -16.84
CA PHE A 306 -0.71 10.16 -17.81
C PHE A 306 -1.10 9.70 -19.23
N LEU A 307 -1.73 8.53 -19.35
CA LEU A 307 -2.10 7.93 -20.63
C LEU A 307 -3.31 8.62 -21.29
N PHE A 308 -4.31 9.05 -20.50
CA PHE A 308 -5.41 9.88 -20.99
C PHE A 308 -4.91 11.22 -21.49
N HIS A 309 -3.99 11.87 -20.77
CA HIS A 309 -3.36 13.11 -21.25
C HIS A 309 -2.61 12.91 -22.56
N TYR A 310 -1.90 11.80 -22.74
CA TYR A 310 -1.24 11.51 -24.01
C TYR A 310 -2.23 11.36 -25.17
N TYR A 311 -3.34 10.62 -24.97
CA TYR A 311 -4.41 10.51 -25.95
C TYR A 311 -5.07 11.85 -26.27
N ALA A 312 -5.31 12.69 -25.26
CA ALA A 312 -6.01 13.97 -25.41
C ALA A 312 -5.24 14.99 -26.28
N ARG A 313 -3.91 14.86 -26.39
CA ARG A 313 -3.08 15.75 -27.21
C ARG A 313 -3.31 15.57 -28.71
N ASP A 314 -3.44 14.33 -29.16
CA ASP A 314 -3.77 14.01 -30.54
C ASP A 314 -4.59 12.71 -30.60
N LYS A 315 -5.90 12.86 -30.79
CA LYS A 315 -6.84 11.74 -30.86
C LYS A 315 -6.65 10.87 -32.11
N ASN A 316 -5.92 11.35 -33.11
CA ASN A 316 -5.62 10.60 -34.34
C ASN A 316 -4.33 9.79 -34.24
N ASN A 317 -3.49 10.07 -33.23
CA ASN A 317 -2.26 9.33 -32.98
C ASN A 317 -2.54 7.85 -32.64
N ALA A 318 -1.86 6.94 -33.33
CA ALA A 318 -2.06 5.50 -33.15
C ALA A 318 -1.59 4.99 -31.77
N GLU A 319 -0.50 5.51 -31.22
CA GLU A 319 -0.07 5.20 -29.85
C GLU A 319 -1.05 5.80 -28.82
N GLY A 320 -1.58 7.00 -29.08
CA GLY A 320 -2.63 7.62 -28.28
C GLY A 320 -3.89 6.77 -28.18
N LYS A 321 -4.36 6.21 -29.30
CA LYS A 321 -5.50 5.27 -29.32
C LYS A 321 -5.23 4.01 -28.49
N LYS A 322 -4.02 3.43 -28.60
CA LYS A 322 -3.63 2.30 -27.73
C LYS A 322 -3.66 2.68 -26.25
N CYS A 323 -3.21 3.88 -25.89
CA CYS A 323 -3.28 4.38 -24.52
C CYS A 323 -4.71 4.45 -24.01
N LEU A 324 -5.62 4.98 -24.83
CA LEU A 324 -7.05 4.99 -24.52
C LEU A 324 -7.58 3.58 -24.30
N ASP A 325 -7.36 2.65 -25.24
CA ASP A 325 -7.86 1.28 -25.18
C ASP A 325 -7.37 0.54 -23.91
N MET A 326 -6.09 0.70 -23.56
CA MET A 326 -5.51 0.13 -22.33
C MET A 326 -6.22 0.67 -21.08
N CYS A 327 -6.47 1.98 -21.02
CA CYS A 327 -7.15 2.60 -19.88
C CYS A 327 -8.59 2.13 -19.77
N LEU A 328 -9.35 2.16 -20.87
CA LEU A 328 -10.76 1.76 -20.88
C LEU A 328 -10.92 0.27 -20.51
N TYR A 329 -10.09 -0.60 -21.08
CA TYR A 329 -10.12 -2.03 -20.75
C TYR A 329 -9.81 -2.27 -19.27
N THR A 330 -8.76 -1.63 -18.76
CA THR A 330 -8.35 -1.76 -17.36
C THR A 330 -9.43 -1.25 -16.41
N LEU A 331 -9.96 -0.04 -16.63
CA LEU A 331 -11.02 0.54 -15.81
C LEU A 331 -12.31 -0.30 -15.87
N THR A 332 -12.61 -0.91 -17.02
CA THR A 332 -13.75 -1.83 -17.13
C THR A 332 -13.54 -3.08 -16.29
N LYS A 333 -12.32 -3.66 -16.29
CA LYS A 333 -11.97 -4.83 -15.48
C LYS A 333 -12.01 -4.52 -13.99
N ILE A 334 -11.48 -3.38 -13.57
CA ILE A 334 -11.53 -2.92 -12.18
C ILE A 334 -12.98 -2.73 -11.72
N ALA A 335 -13.82 -2.02 -12.48
CA ALA A 335 -15.23 -1.77 -12.14
C ALA A 335 -16.09 -3.05 -12.13
N LYS A 336 -15.71 -4.07 -12.88
CA LYS A 336 -16.42 -5.37 -12.91
C LYS A 336 -15.81 -6.41 -11.96
N GLY A 337 -14.65 -6.13 -11.37
CA GLY A 337 -13.97 -7.00 -10.43
C GLY A 337 -14.61 -6.95 -9.04
N GLY A 338 -14.18 -7.85 -8.15
CA GLY A 338 -14.56 -7.83 -6.74
C GLY A 338 -13.85 -6.76 -5.91
N ILE A 339 -12.84 -6.08 -6.48
CA ILE A 339 -12.31 -4.82 -5.93
C ILE A 339 -13.37 -3.70 -5.88
N HIS A 340 -14.38 -3.74 -6.75
CA HIS A 340 -15.52 -2.84 -6.69
C HIS A 340 -16.59 -3.45 -5.78
N ASP A 341 -17.04 -2.69 -4.79
CA ASP A 341 -18.10 -3.13 -3.90
C ASP A 341 -19.47 -2.92 -4.58
N HIS A 342 -19.96 -3.97 -5.22
CA HIS A 342 -21.24 -3.94 -5.95
C HIS A 342 -22.47 -3.83 -5.03
N ILE A 343 -22.31 -3.97 -3.71
CA ILE A 343 -23.41 -3.89 -2.73
C ILE A 343 -23.45 -2.50 -2.11
N SER A 344 -22.32 -2.08 -1.55
CA SER A 344 -22.20 -0.87 -0.76
C SER A 344 -21.45 0.25 -1.47
N SER A 345 -21.12 0.11 -2.75
CA SER A 345 -20.44 1.14 -3.56
C SER A 345 -18.97 1.38 -3.17
N GLY A 346 -18.23 1.99 -4.08
CA GLY A 346 -16.82 2.36 -3.89
C GLY A 346 -15.85 1.19 -4.07
N PHE A 347 -14.56 1.51 -4.08
CA PHE A 347 -13.50 0.54 -4.38
C PHE A 347 -12.66 0.18 -3.16
N ALA A 348 -12.44 -1.12 -2.96
CA ALA A 348 -11.36 -1.60 -2.12
C ALA A 348 -10.00 -1.17 -2.69
N ARG A 349 -8.98 -1.11 -1.85
CA ARG A 349 -7.69 -0.50 -2.20
C ARG A 349 -6.94 -1.25 -3.30
N TYR A 350 -6.95 -2.58 -3.24
CA TYR A 350 -6.27 -3.43 -4.20
C TYR A 350 -6.86 -4.83 -4.25
N SER A 351 -6.52 -5.59 -5.30
CA SER A 351 -6.84 -7.01 -5.41
C SER A 351 -5.62 -7.87 -5.07
N VAL A 352 -5.80 -8.95 -4.32
CA VAL A 352 -4.69 -9.87 -4.01
C VAL A 352 -4.34 -10.80 -5.17
N ASP A 353 -5.20 -10.89 -6.17
CA ASP A 353 -5.05 -11.69 -7.38
C ASP A 353 -4.81 -10.85 -8.65
N ASN A 354 -4.71 -11.52 -9.80
CA ASN A 354 -4.44 -10.87 -11.08
C ASN A 354 -5.71 -10.39 -11.80
N ASP A 355 -6.86 -10.94 -11.49
CA ASP A 355 -8.12 -10.74 -12.22
C ASP A 355 -9.07 -9.74 -11.55
N TRP A 356 -8.60 -9.03 -10.53
CA TRP A 356 -9.34 -8.02 -9.77
C TRP A 356 -10.49 -8.60 -8.94
N HIS A 357 -10.42 -9.89 -8.60
CA HIS A 357 -11.53 -10.62 -8.01
C HIS A 357 -11.52 -10.60 -6.48
N VAL A 358 -10.41 -10.90 -5.82
CA VAL A 358 -10.32 -10.96 -4.35
C VAL A 358 -9.82 -9.63 -3.77
N PRO A 359 -10.69 -8.79 -3.17
CA PRO A 359 -10.30 -7.50 -2.64
C PRO A 359 -9.49 -7.61 -1.35
N HIS A 360 -8.64 -6.61 -1.12
CA HIS A 360 -8.21 -6.22 0.20
C HIS A 360 -9.14 -5.08 0.68
N PHE A 361 -10.11 -5.42 1.54
CA PHE A 361 -11.37 -4.67 1.77
C PHE A 361 -11.25 -3.23 2.27
N GLU A 362 -10.08 -2.80 2.73
CA GLU A 362 -9.78 -1.40 3.07
C GLU A 362 -10.18 -0.46 1.92
N LYS A 363 -10.87 0.65 2.23
CA LYS A 363 -11.23 1.68 1.24
C LYS A 363 -10.66 3.03 1.64
N MET A 364 -9.83 3.62 0.77
CA MET A 364 -9.13 4.87 1.06
C MET A 364 -9.76 6.04 0.29
N LEU A 365 -9.97 7.19 0.96
CA LEU A 365 -10.53 8.39 0.33
C LEU A 365 -9.72 8.83 -0.90
N TYR A 366 -8.39 8.78 -0.81
CA TYR A 366 -7.53 9.20 -1.91
C TYR A 366 -7.61 8.27 -3.13
N ASP A 367 -7.92 6.97 -2.92
CA ASP A 367 -8.12 6.02 -4.02
C ASP A 367 -9.48 6.27 -4.69
N GLN A 368 -10.54 6.49 -3.89
CA GLN A 368 -11.84 6.90 -4.42
C GLN A 368 -11.74 8.20 -5.25
N ALA A 369 -11.06 9.22 -4.72
CA ALA A 369 -10.91 10.51 -5.38
C ALA A 369 -10.16 10.39 -6.72
N GLN A 370 -9.05 9.64 -6.74
CA GLN A 370 -8.26 9.45 -7.96
C GLN A 370 -9.00 8.59 -9.00
N LEU A 371 -9.72 7.55 -8.57
CA LEU A 371 -10.54 6.74 -9.48
C LEU A 371 -11.71 7.54 -10.05
N THR A 372 -12.33 8.41 -9.26
CA THR A 372 -13.37 9.33 -9.75
C THR A 372 -12.87 10.15 -10.94
N VAL A 373 -11.63 10.66 -10.87
CA VAL A 373 -11.01 11.39 -12.00
C VAL A 373 -10.78 10.47 -13.19
N ALA A 374 -10.17 9.30 -13.00
CA ALA A 374 -9.88 8.37 -14.09
C ALA A 374 -11.15 7.87 -14.82
N TYR A 375 -12.22 7.57 -14.08
CA TYR A 375 -13.52 7.20 -14.66
C TYR A 375 -14.21 8.39 -15.33
N THR A 376 -14.02 9.62 -14.82
CA THR A 376 -14.52 10.83 -15.49
C THR A 376 -13.80 11.03 -16.82
N ASP A 377 -12.49 10.87 -16.88
CA ASP A 377 -11.72 10.96 -18.13
C ASP A 377 -12.15 9.89 -19.15
N ALA A 378 -12.42 8.66 -18.68
CA ALA A 378 -12.98 7.59 -19.51
C ALA A 378 -14.35 7.98 -20.09
N TYR A 379 -15.24 8.56 -19.29
CA TYR A 379 -16.53 9.09 -19.76
C TYR A 379 -16.33 10.25 -20.73
N LEU A 380 -15.42 11.19 -20.46
CA LEU A 380 -15.19 12.32 -21.36
C LEU A 380 -14.63 11.89 -22.72
N ALA A 381 -13.79 10.85 -22.73
CA ALA A 381 -13.20 10.30 -23.95
C ALA A 381 -14.20 9.51 -24.81
N THR A 382 -15.13 8.78 -24.18
CA THR A 382 -16.01 7.82 -24.87
C THR A 382 -17.48 8.22 -24.94
N LYS A 383 -17.94 9.02 -23.97
CA LYS A 383 -19.37 9.26 -23.65
C LYS A 383 -20.17 8.00 -23.31
N ASP A 384 -19.48 6.92 -22.90
CA ASP A 384 -20.13 5.70 -22.43
C ASP A 384 -20.62 5.90 -20.98
N ASP A 385 -21.94 5.85 -20.79
CA ASP A 385 -22.60 6.05 -19.50
C ASP A 385 -22.15 5.03 -18.43
N PHE A 386 -21.60 3.88 -18.82
CA PHE A 386 -20.99 2.93 -17.89
C PHE A 386 -19.97 3.61 -16.97
N PHE A 387 -19.08 4.45 -17.52
CA PHE A 387 -18.07 5.13 -16.72
C PHE A 387 -18.66 6.25 -15.85
N ALA A 388 -19.72 6.92 -16.32
CA ALA A 388 -20.43 7.92 -15.52
C ALA A 388 -21.17 7.29 -14.33
N ASP A 389 -21.71 6.08 -14.50
CA ASP A 389 -22.34 5.34 -13.41
C ASP A 389 -21.33 4.93 -12.34
N VAL A 390 -20.13 4.50 -12.73
CA VAL A 390 -19.05 4.22 -11.76
C VAL A 390 -18.65 5.49 -10.99
N VAL A 391 -18.57 6.66 -11.65
CA VAL A 391 -18.33 7.94 -10.96
C VAL A 391 -19.42 8.23 -9.91
N ARG A 392 -20.69 8.05 -10.27
CA ARG A 392 -21.82 8.26 -9.35
C ARG A 392 -21.77 7.27 -8.18
N ASP A 393 -21.36 6.03 -8.44
CA ASP A 393 -21.18 5.01 -7.42
C ASP A 393 -20.12 5.40 -6.38
N ILE A 394 -18.94 5.84 -6.84
CA ILE A 394 -17.87 6.32 -5.96
C ILE A 394 -18.36 7.52 -5.12
N ILE A 395 -19.02 8.49 -5.75
CA ILE A 395 -19.53 9.69 -5.05
C ILE A 395 -20.60 9.33 -4.02
N LYS A 396 -21.42 8.30 -4.30
CA LYS A 396 -22.42 7.79 -3.36
C LYS A 396 -21.76 7.21 -2.12
N TYR A 397 -20.76 6.36 -2.28
CA TYR A 397 -19.96 5.81 -1.17
C TYR A 397 -19.30 6.93 -0.35
N VAL A 398 -18.52 7.80 -1.00
CA VAL A 398 -17.77 8.87 -0.32
C VAL A 398 -18.69 9.79 0.48
N ASN A 399 -19.88 10.11 -0.01
CA ASN A 399 -20.83 10.96 0.71
C ASN A 399 -21.64 10.24 1.80
N ARG A 400 -21.86 8.93 1.66
CA ARG A 400 -22.62 8.14 2.64
C ARG A 400 -21.74 7.74 3.81
N ASP A 401 -20.53 7.25 3.54
CA ASP A 401 -19.70 6.56 4.53
C ASP A 401 -18.51 7.41 5.01
N LEU A 402 -17.89 8.18 4.10
CA LEU A 402 -16.69 8.96 4.43
C LEU A 402 -16.97 10.41 4.79
N ARG A 403 -18.20 10.93 4.65
CA ARG A 403 -18.50 12.33 4.96
C ARG A 403 -18.74 12.53 6.45
N HIS A 404 -17.96 13.41 7.06
CA HIS A 404 -18.17 13.77 8.46
C HIS A 404 -19.41 14.69 8.60
N PRO A 405 -20.31 14.50 9.60
CA PRO A 405 -21.52 15.31 9.77
C PRO A 405 -21.27 16.82 9.89
N SER A 406 -20.16 17.21 10.53
CA SER A 406 -19.74 18.62 10.66
C SER A 406 -19.07 19.21 9.42
N GLY A 407 -18.92 18.44 8.34
CA GLY A 407 -18.15 18.80 7.14
C GLY A 407 -16.77 18.15 7.09
N GLY A 408 -16.19 18.09 5.89
CA GLY A 408 -14.97 17.31 5.62
C GLY A 408 -15.23 15.82 5.36
N TYR A 409 -14.15 15.07 5.13
CA TYR A 409 -14.20 13.64 4.86
C TYR A 409 -13.17 12.89 5.72
N TYR A 410 -13.54 11.71 6.20
CA TYR A 410 -12.62 10.74 6.80
C TYR A 410 -11.62 10.24 5.76
N SER A 411 -10.40 9.89 6.18
CA SER A 411 -9.32 9.46 5.27
C SER A 411 -9.52 8.05 4.70
N ALA A 412 -10.21 7.18 5.43
CA ALA A 412 -10.37 5.77 5.07
C ALA A 412 -11.52 5.07 5.83
N GLU A 413 -11.82 3.85 5.38
CA GLU A 413 -12.64 2.83 6.05
C GLU A 413 -11.81 1.55 6.21
N ASP A 414 -11.88 0.93 7.39
CA ASP A 414 -11.11 -0.27 7.75
C ASP A 414 -11.56 -1.51 6.95
N ALA A 415 -10.64 -2.46 6.75
CA ALA A 415 -10.90 -3.75 6.13
C ALA A 415 -11.61 -4.73 7.07
N ASP A 416 -11.43 -4.55 8.39
CA ASP A 416 -11.91 -5.49 9.39
C ASP A 416 -13.29 -5.07 9.92
N SER A 417 -14.25 -5.99 9.90
CA SER A 417 -15.51 -5.83 10.64
C SER A 417 -15.31 -6.23 12.09
N TYR A 418 -15.79 -5.43 13.04
CA TYR A 418 -15.87 -5.89 14.43
C TYR A 418 -16.76 -7.15 14.48
N PRO A 419 -16.34 -8.24 15.17
CA PRO A 419 -17.27 -9.27 15.53
C PRO A 419 -18.34 -8.61 16.41
N GLU A 420 -19.58 -8.58 15.93
CA GLU A 420 -20.69 -7.97 16.67
C GLU A 420 -20.77 -8.58 18.09
N VAL A 421 -20.95 -7.72 19.08
CA VAL A 421 -21.33 -8.06 20.46
C VAL A 421 -22.83 -8.25 20.52
#